data_AF-A0A9X0FGL4-F1
#
_entry.id   AF-A0A9X0FGL4-F1
#
_cell.length_a   1.000
_cell.length_b   1.000
_cell.length_c   1.000
_cell.angle_alpha   90.00
_cell.angle_beta   90.00
_cell.angle_gamma   90.00
#
_symmetry.space_group_name_H-M   'P 1'
#
loop_
_entity.id
_entity.type
_entity.pdbx_description
1 polymer ?
#
loop_
_entity_poly.entity_id
_entity_poly.type
_entity_poly.pdbx_seq_one_letter_code
_entity_poly.pdbx_strand_id
1 'polypeptide(L)'
;MKAMKRILGGHCVVCGTDENLQFDHIDQSTKLFTIAERWDARHETLMPELAKCQLLCERCHTAKSAAEKSVEHGGGTSGKRNCKCDPCRARKNEYMRRWKAERRLKLRSV
;
A
#
# COMPACT_ATOMS: atom_id res chain seq x y z
N MET A 1 -7.30 -14.12 14.21
CA MET A 1 -7.05 -14.12 12.75
C MET A 1 -8.03 -14.98 11.92
N LYS A 2 -8.31 -16.25 12.26
CA LYS A 2 -9.16 -17.14 11.42
C LYS A 2 -10.62 -16.70 11.27
N ALA A 3 -11.23 -16.12 12.30
CA ALA A 3 -12.65 -15.72 12.28
C ALA A 3 -12.94 -14.65 11.20
N MET A 4 -12.13 -13.59 11.13
CA MET A 4 -12.30 -12.50 10.15
C MET A 4 -12.03 -12.96 8.71
N LYS A 5 -11.10 -13.90 8.52
CA LYS A 5 -10.90 -14.49 7.20
C LYS A 5 -12.17 -15.22 6.73
N ARG A 6 -12.87 -15.94 7.61
CA ARG A 6 -14.16 -16.59 7.28
C ARG A 6 -15.26 -15.57 7.00
N ILE A 7 -15.29 -14.44 7.70
CA ILE A 7 -16.26 -13.35 7.45
C ILE A 7 -16.12 -12.81 6.02
N LEU A 8 -14.89 -12.71 5.51
CA LEU A 8 -14.58 -12.26 4.14
C LEU A 8 -14.64 -13.40 3.09
N GLY A 9 -15.16 -14.57 3.43
CA GLY A 9 -15.31 -15.72 2.52
C GLY A 9 -14.18 -16.76 2.57
N GLY A 10 -13.03 -16.43 3.15
CA GLY A 10 -11.94 -17.38 3.38
C GLY A 10 -11.15 -17.79 2.13
N HIS A 11 -11.36 -17.11 1.00
CA HIS A 11 -10.67 -17.35 -0.27
C HIS A 11 -10.30 -16.03 -0.94
N CYS A 12 -9.32 -16.06 -1.84
CA CYS A 12 -8.93 -14.94 -2.68
C CYS A 12 -10.07 -14.59 -3.64
N VAL A 13 -10.54 -13.35 -3.62
CA VAL A 13 -11.63 -12.90 -4.51
C VAL A 13 -11.24 -12.91 -6.00
N VAL A 14 -9.95 -12.89 -6.33
CA VAL A 14 -9.46 -12.84 -7.72
C VAL A 14 -9.23 -14.23 -8.30
N CYS A 15 -8.63 -15.15 -7.56
CA CYS A 15 -8.24 -16.46 -8.08
C CYS A 15 -8.83 -17.66 -7.32
N GLY A 16 -9.58 -17.44 -6.24
CA GLY A 16 -10.27 -18.49 -5.49
C GLY A 16 -9.41 -19.34 -4.55
N THR A 17 -8.08 -19.15 -4.51
CA THR A 17 -7.22 -19.89 -3.56
C THR A 17 -7.53 -19.51 -2.12
N ASP A 18 -7.41 -20.45 -1.18
CA ASP A 18 -7.47 -20.23 0.27
C ASP A 18 -6.09 -20.10 0.92
N GLU A 19 -5.02 -20.20 0.13
CA GLU A 19 -3.63 -20.15 0.59
C GLU A 19 -3.06 -18.73 0.65
N ASN A 20 -2.21 -18.48 1.65
CA ASN A 20 -1.45 -17.22 1.82
C ASN A 20 -2.29 -15.94 1.68
N LEU A 21 -3.49 -15.95 2.27
CA LEU A 21 -4.42 -14.83 2.21
C LEU A 21 -4.00 -13.65 3.10
N GLN A 22 -4.03 -12.47 2.49
CA GLN A 22 -3.75 -11.17 3.06
C GLN A 22 -5.02 -10.30 3.00
N PHE A 23 -5.17 -9.42 3.98
CA PHE A 23 -6.26 -8.43 4.00
C PHE A 23 -5.84 -7.25 3.14
N ASP A 24 -6.59 -7.00 2.08
CA ASP A 24 -6.38 -5.89 1.15
C ASP A 24 -7.58 -4.95 1.22
N HIS A 25 -7.36 -3.63 1.21
CA HIS A 25 -8.49 -2.69 1.16
C HIS A 25 -9.00 -2.58 -0.26
N ILE A 26 -10.32 -2.67 -0.47
CA ILE A 26 -10.93 -2.48 -1.79
C ILE A 26 -10.51 -1.13 -2.36
N ASP A 27 -10.64 -0.07 -1.56
CA ASP A 27 -10.19 1.28 -1.89
C ASP A 27 -9.24 1.80 -0.81
N GLN A 28 -7.97 2.00 -1.18
CA GLN A 28 -6.94 2.51 -0.28
C GLN A 28 -7.17 3.97 0.17
N SER A 29 -7.97 4.75 -0.56
CA SER A 29 -8.28 6.14 -0.21
C SER A 29 -9.33 6.28 0.89
N THR A 30 -10.13 5.23 1.09
CA THR A 30 -11.23 5.20 2.08
C THR A 30 -10.84 4.57 3.41
N LYS A 31 -9.59 4.09 3.53
CA LYS A 31 -9.07 3.48 4.76
C LYS A 31 -8.87 4.55 5.83
N LEU A 32 -9.37 4.28 7.02
CA LEU A 32 -9.06 5.06 8.21
C LEU A 32 -7.75 4.58 8.84
N PHE A 33 -7.47 3.28 8.74
CA PHE A 33 -6.26 2.69 9.29
C PHE A 33 -5.93 1.33 8.64
N THR A 34 -4.69 0.89 8.74
CA THR A 34 -4.32 -0.46 8.33
C THR A 34 -4.83 -1.46 9.37
N ILE A 35 -5.72 -2.38 8.99
CA ILE A 35 -6.23 -3.44 9.90
C ILE A 35 -5.09 -4.23 10.54
N ALA A 36 -4.01 -4.49 9.80
CA ALA A 36 -2.83 -5.18 10.32
C ALA A 36 -2.12 -4.44 11.46
N GLU A 37 -2.29 -3.12 11.57
CA GLU A 37 -1.66 -2.26 12.59
C GLU A 37 -2.60 -1.95 13.76
N ARG A 38 -3.89 -2.33 13.67
CA ARG A 38 -4.95 -1.96 14.64
C ARG A 38 -5.79 -3.17 15.06
N TRP A 39 -5.12 -4.30 15.27
CA TRP A 39 -5.76 -5.53 15.75
C TRP A 39 -6.33 -5.43 17.17
N ASP A 40 -5.84 -4.48 17.95
CA ASP A 40 -6.27 -4.13 19.31
C ASP A 40 -7.46 -3.16 19.35
N ALA A 41 -7.90 -2.64 18.19
CA ALA A 41 -9.04 -1.74 18.12
C ALA A 41 -10.35 -2.45 18.52
N ARG A 42 -11.28 -1.67 19.07
CA ARG A 42 -12.61 -2.15 19.46
C ARG A 42 -13.36 -2.70 18.23
N HIS A 43 -14.15 -3.75 18.44
CA HIS A 43 -14.93 -4.41 17.38
C HIS A 43 -15.79 -3.41 16.59
N GLU A 44 -16.37 -2.41 17.25
CA GLU A 44 -17.21 -1.37 16.63
C GLU A 44 -16.46 -0.53 15.60
N THR A 45 -15.15 -0.36 15.76
CA THR A 45 -14.30 0.36 14.81
C THR A 45 -13.70 -0.60 13.77
N LEU A 46 -13.40 -1.83 14.18
CA LEU A 46 -12.74 -2.82 13.34
C LEU A 46 -13.68 -3.44 12.29
N MET A 47 -14.94 -3.71 12.65
CA MET A 47 -15.95 -4.29 11.75
C MET A 47 -16.26 -3.43 10.51
N PRO A 48 -16.52 -2.10 10.63
CA PRO A 48 -16.79 -1.27 9.46
C PRO A 48 -15.56 -1.12 8.56
N GLU A 49 -14.34 -1.14 9.13
CA GLU A 49 -13.12 -1.16 8.31
C GLU A 49 -12.91 -2.51 7.64
N LEU A 50 -13.16 -3.61 8.35
CA LEU A 50 -13.08 -4.98 7.81
C LEU A 50 -14.06 -5.18 6.65
N ALA A 51 -15.24 -4.56 6.70
CA ALA A 51 -16.21 -4.59 5.61
C ALA A 51 -15.71 -3.92 4.31
N LYS A 52 -14.71 -3.02 4.41
CA LYS A 52 -14.06 -2.40 3.24
C LYS A 52 -12.84 -3.21 2.76
N CYS A 53 -12.50 -4.29 3.45
CA CYS A 53 -11.42 -5.17 3.06
C CYS A 53 -11.92 -6.35 2.24
N GLN A 54 -11.03 -6.87 1.41
CA GLN A 54 -11.17 -8.10 0.66
C GLN A 54 -9.99 -9.04 1.00
N LEU A 55 -10.16 -10.33 0.76
CA LEU A 55 -9.06 -11.29 0.85
C LEU A 55 -8.42 -11.47 -0.52
N LEU A 56 -7.10 -11.28 -0.56
CA LEU A 56 -6.28 -11.58 -1.73
C LEU A 56 -5.14 -12.50 -1.31
N CYS A 57 -4.76 -13.44 -2.17
CA CYS A 57 -3.51 -14.15 -2.00
C CYS A 57 -2.33 -13.19 -2.27
N GLU A 58 -1.16 -13.52 -1.73
CA GLU A 58 0.06 -12.71 -1.90
C GLU A 58 0.32 -12.29 -3.36
N ARG A 59 0.12 -13.20 -4.30
CA ARG A 59 0.35 -12.94 -5.74
C ARG A 59 -0.62 -11.90 -6.29
N CYS A 60 -1.91 -12.05 -6.02
CA CYS A 60 -2.96 -11.12 -6.45
C CYS A 60 -2.83 -9.76 -5.74
N HIS A 61 -2.51 -9.77 -4.44
CA HIS A 61 -2.29 -8.56 -3.67
C HIS A 61 -1.09 -7.76 -4.20
N THR A 62 0.02 -8.44 -4.50
CA THR A 62 1.21 -7.81 -5.11
C THR A 62 0.89 -7.22 -6.49
N ALA A 63 0.13 -7.95 -7.32
CA ALA A 63 -0.28 -7.48 -8.63
C ALA A 63 -1.17 -6.22 -8.55
N LYS A 64 -2.17 -6.21 -7.66
CA LYS A 64 -3.03 -5.04 -7.43
C LYS A 64 -2.21 -3.84 -6.93
N SER A 65 -1.39 -4.07 -5.90
CA SER A 65 -0.48 -3.04 -5.36
C SER A 65 0.45 -2.47 -6.43
N ALA A 66 0.94 -3.30 -7.35
CA ALA A 66 1.80 -2.85 -8.44
C ALA A 66 1.03 -2.01 -9.48
N ALA A 67 -0.21 -2.39 -9.81
CA ALA A 67 -1.07 -1.64 -10.71
C ALA A 67 -1.40 -0.25 -10.14
N GLU A 68 -1.83 -0.18 -8.87
CA GLU A 68 -2.18 1.07 -8.19
C GLU A 68 -0.97 2.00 -7.99
N LYS A 69 0.24 1.45 -7.83
CA LYS A 69 1.47 2.23 -7.68
C LYS A 69 2.14 2.57 -9.01
N SER A 70 1.58 2.14 -10.14
CA SER A 70 2.13 2.48 -11.44
C SER A 70 1.91 3.97 -11.70
N VAL A 71 3.01 4.71 -11.81
CA VAL A 71 2.98 6.13 -12.14
C VAL A 71 3.40 6.33 -13.59
N GLU A 72 2.85 7.35 -14.21
CA GLU A 72 3.27 7.82 -15.53
C GLU A 72 4.75 8.21 -15.53
N HIS A 73 5.38 8.23 -16.71
CA HIS A 73 6.78 8.60 -16.84
C HIS A 73 6.98 10.05 -16.41
N GLY A 74 7.94 10.30 -15.51
CA GLY A 74 8.14 11.61 -14.86
C GLY A 74 7.17 11.92 -13.72
N GLY A 75 6.14 11.08 -13.49
CA GLY A 75 5.17 11.25 -12.42
C GLY A 75 5.63 10.73 -11.05
N GLY A 76 4.76 10.89 -10.05
CA GLY A 76 5.00 10.45 -8.68
C GLY A 76 6.10 11.23 -7.94
N THR A 77 6.48 10.71 -6.77
CA THR A 77 7.43 11.37 -5.85
C THR A 77 8.88 11.34 -6.34
N SER A 78 9.30 10.27 -7.01
CA SER A 78 10.70 10.07 -7.44
C SER A 78 10.83 9.54 -8.87
N GLY A 79 9.77 9.64 -9.68
CA GLY A 79 9.69 9.04 -11.00
C GLY A 79 9.27 7.56 -10.95
N LYS A 80 8.98 6.99 -12.13
CA LYS A 80 8.60 5.59 -12.27
C LYS A 80 9.74 4.66 -11.83
N ARG A 81 9.42 3.68 -10.98
CA ARG A 81 10.40 2.72 -10.42
C ARG A 81 11.14 1.99 -11.53
N ASN A 82 12.47 1.87 -11.39
CA ASN A 82 13.37 1.23 -12.35
C ASN A 82 13.33 1.78 -13.78
N CYS A 83 12.68 2.93 -14.02
CA CYS A 83 12.68 3.57 -15.33
C CYS A 83 13.90 4.50 -15.47
N LYS A 84 14.61 4.39 -16.60
CA LYS A 84 15.85 5.14 -16.86
C LYS A 84 15.68 6.33 -17.81
N CYS A 85 14.46 6.61 -18.27
CA CYS A 85 14.18 7.73 -19.18
C CYS A 85 14.45 9.08 -18.51
N ASP A 86 14.67 10.10 -19.34
CA ASP A 86 15.02 11.45 -18.89
C ASP A 86 14.02 12.07 -17.91
N PRO A 87 12.68 12.04 -18.12
CA PRO A 87 11.75 12.64 -17.17
C PRO A 87 11.76 11.93 -15.80
N CYS A 88 11.88 10.59 -15.77
CA CYS A 88 12.00 9.84 -14.53
C CYS A 88 13.33 10.12 -13.81
N ARG A 89 14.43 10.25 -14.56
CA ARG A 89 15.75 10.59 -14.01
C ARG A 89 15.75 12.00 -13.42
N ALA A 90 15.18 12.96 -14.12
CA ALA A 90 15.02 14.34 -13.65
C ALA A 90 14.23 14.37 -12.33
N ARG A 91 13.09 13.68 -12.27
CA ARG A 91 12.26 13.59 -11.07
C ARG A 91 12.99 12.94 -9.89
N LYS A 92 13.73 11.87 -10.14
CA LYS A 92 14.56 11.22 -9.11
C LYS A 92 15.65 12.14 -8.59
N ASN A 93 16.31 12.89 -9.48
CA ASN A 93 17.35 13.85 -9.10
C ASN A 93 16.79 14.97 -8.23
N GLU A 94 15.63 15.52 -8.59
CA GLU A 94 14.91 16.53 -7.80
C GLU A 94 14.57 16.01 -6.40
N TYR A 95 13.96 14.82 -6.32
CA TYR A 95 13.65 14.15 -5.05
C TYR A 95 14.89 14.01 -4.16
N MET A 96 16.00 13.51 -4.72
CA MET A 96 17.25 13.31 -3.96
C MET A 96 17.86 14.64 -3.49
N ARG A 97 17.76 15.72 -4.29
CA ARG A 97 18.21 17.06 -3.88
C ARG A 97 17.40 17.55 -2.68
N ARG A 98 16.07 17.45 -2.73
CA ARG A 98 15.19 17.82 -1.61
C ARG A 98 15.51 17.03 -0.36
N TRP A 99 15.58 15.70 -0.47
CA TRP A 99 15.89 14.81 0.66
C TRP A 99 17.23 15.15 1.33
N LYS A 100 18.29 15.44 0.53
CA LYS A 100 19.59 15.86 1.08
C LYS A 100 19.50 17.19 1.81
N ALA A 101 18.76 18.16 1.28
CA ALA A 101 18.58 19.47 1.90
C ALA A 101 17.82 19.37 3.24
N GLU A 102 16.69 18.65 3.25
CA GLU A 102 15.88 18.38 4.45
C GLU A 102 16.70 17.66 5.52
N ARG A 103 17.44 16.62 5.12
CA ARG A 103 18.31 15.87 6.05
C ARG A 103 19.41 16.76 6.62
N ARG A 104 20.00 17.67 5.84
CA ARG A 104 21.01 18.63 6.32
C ARG A 104 20.41 19.64 7.31
N LEU A 105 19.21 20.13 7.06
CA LEU A 105 18.50 21.02 7.98
C LEU A 105 18.20 20.31 9.30
N LYS A 106 17.66 19.08 9.23
CA LYS A 106 17.34 18.28 10.42
C LYS A 106 18.58 17.97 11.28
N LEU A 107 19.72 17.75 10.65
CA LEU A 107 21.00 17.55 11.34
C LEU A 107 21.58 18.83 11.98
N ARG A 108 21.16 20.02 11.54
CA ARG A 108 21.59 21.31 12.11
C ARG A 108 20.69 21.80 13.24
N SER A 109 19.49 21.26 13.35
CA SER A 109 18.49 21.57 14.37
C SER A 109 18.56 20.64 15.60
N VAL A 110 19.58 19.78 15.66
CA VAL A 110 19.93 18.90 16.79
C VAL A 110 21.27 19.38 17.33
#